data_AF-A0A059A9Z0-F1
#
_entry.id   AF-A0A059A9Z0-F1
#
_cell.length_a   1.000
_cell.length_b   1.000
_cell.length_c   1.000
_cell.angle_alpha   90.00
_cell.angle_beta   90.00
_cell.angle_gamma   90.00
#
_symmetry.space_group_name_H-M   'P 1'
#
loop_
_entity.id
_entity.type
_entity.pdbx_description
1 polymer ?
#
loop_
_entity_poly.entity_id
_entity_poly.type
_entity_poly.pdbx_seq_one_letter_code
_entity_poly.pdbx_strand_id
1 'polypeptide(L)'
;MATSAVTAAAPTSSSKSFRIVSRTMQSLVLLIVSIGTVITVAWLVLNPRPPAFRLDSLSLSGLPSASDASSRPPGPHVRIQLTATNPNKKLGVVIQDVNLWLAIVHCKCQLPLLSPNHTASSEYHISNRSQEVLIFEGKTALRPRRGMRKKRPFQFPVGEAVMSVKMKVSVKFMHAYWPSKRMSVKVGCENLSLELSSSTRTGKLKDRGKDCLVRFS
;
A
#
# COMPACT_ATOMS: atom_id res chain seq x y z
N MET A 1 -4.24 -72.13 56.91
CA MET A 1 -4.54 -70.85 56.23
C MET A 1 -3.25 -70.06 56.15
N ALA A 2 -2.61 -70.03 54.99
CA ALA A 2 -1.42 -69.22 54.74
C ALA A 2 -1.83 -68.00 53.92
N THR A 3 -1.59 -66.80 54.46
CA THR A 3 -1.85 -65.52 53.80
C THR A 3 -0.58 -65.05 53.11
N SER A 4 -0.57 -65.09 51.78
CA SER A 4 0.52 -64.54 50.96
C SER A 4 0.39 -63.02 50.88
N ALA A 5 1.42 -62.29 51.32
CA ALA A 5 1.52 -60.86 51.15
C ALA A 5 2.00 -60.52 49.73
N VAL A 6 1.18 -59.80 48.96
CA VAL A 6 1.55 -59.24 47.66
C VAL A 6 2.29 -57.93 47.91
N THR A 7 3.59 -57.91 47.63
CA THR A 7 4.41 -56.70 47.68
C THR A 7 4.18 -55.89 46.40
N ALA A 8 3.51 -54.74 46.53
CA ALA A 8 3.32 -53.80 45.43
C ALA A 8 4.63 -53.04 45.16
N ALA A 9 5.19 -53.19 43.95
CA ALA A 9 6.34 -52.43 43.49
C ALA A 9 5.96 -50.96 43.22
N ALA A 10 6.68 -50.02 43.83
CA ALA A 10 6.47 -48.59 43.63
C ALA A 10 6.92 -48.14 42.23
N PRO A 11 6.13 -47.30 41.53
CA PRO A 11 6.51 -46.78 40.22
C PRO A 11 7.61 -45.72 40.39
N THR A 12 8.85 -46.12 40.13
CA THR A 12 9.97 -45.18 39.97
C THR A 12 10.15 -44.88 38.49
N SER A 13 9.83 -43.66 38.06
CA SER A 13 10.47 -42.94 36.93
C SER A 13 9.53 -41.91 36.29
N SER A 14 9.47 -40.72 36.87
CA SER A 14 8.83 -39.54 36.26
C SER A 14 9.79 -38.35 36.12
N SER A 15 10.79 -38.22 37.01
CA SER A 15 11.67 -37.05 37.06
C SER A 15 12.71 -36.94 35.92
N LYS A 16 13.14 -38.07 35.33
CA LYS A 16 14.12 -38.09 34.22
C LYS A 16 13.51 -37.60 32.91
N SER A 17 12.25 -37.97 32.63
CA SER A 17 11.50 -37.54 31.45
C SER A 17 11.27 -36.02 31.46
N PHE A 18 10.85 -35.48 32.60
CA PHE A 18 10.62 -34.03 32.75
C PHE A 18 11.89 -33.19 32.52
N ARG A 19 13.06 -33.64 32.99
CA ARG A 19 14.34 -32.94 32.77
C ARG A 19 14.77 -32.94 31.30
N ILE A 20 14.54 -34.03 30.57
CA ILE A 20 14.85 -34.13 29.14
C ILE A 20 13.93 -33.20 28.36
N VAL A 21 12.62 -33.25 28.63
CA VAL A 21 11.62 -32.36 27.99
C VAL A 21 11.91 -30.88 28.29
N SER A 22 12.31 -30.55 29.52
CA SER A 22 12.68 -29.19 29.88
C SER A 22 13.92 -28.70 29.14
N ARG A 23 14.96 -29.55 28.99
CA ARG A 23 16.17 -29.21 28.24
C ARG A 23 15.93 -29.07 26.73
N THR A 24 15.10 -29.93 26.14
CA THR A 24 14.76 -29.83 24.72
C THR A 24 13.93 -28.57 24.44
N MET A 25 12.97 -28.24 25.32
CA MET A 25 12.23 -26.98 25.23
C MET A 25 13.14 -25.77 25.36
N GLN A 26 14.08 -25.77 26.31
CA GLN A 26 15.03 -24.68 26.48
C GLN A 26 15.93 -24.51 25.25
N SER A 27 16.42 -25.63 24.68
CA SER A 27 17.20 -25.62 23.45
C SER A 27 16.39 -25.09 22.26
N LEU A 28 15.12 -25.46 22.14
CA LEU A 28 14.23 -25.00 21.08
C LEU A 28 13.99 -23.49 21.19
N VAL A 29 13.76 -22.99 22.40
CA VAL A 29 13.58 -21.55 22.65
C VAL A 29 14.85 -20.78 22.29
N LEU A 30 16.03 -21.25 22.71
CA LEU A 30 17.31 -20.62 22.37
C LEU A 30 17.55 -20.57 20.85
N LEU A 31 17.19 -21.64 20.13
CA LEU A 31 17.29 -21.70 18.68
C LEU A 31 16.35 -20.68 18.00
N ILE A 32 15.12 -20.56 18.46
CA ILE A 32 14.17 -19.58 17.92
C ILE A 32 14.67 -18.15 18.16
N VAL A 33 15.19 -17.87 19.36
CA VAL A 33 15.77 -16.57 19.70
C VAL A 33 16.97 -16.26 18.80
N SER A 34 17.89 -17.20 18.61
CA SER A 34 19.07 -16.98 17.76
C SER A 34 18.69 -16.73 16.30
N ILE A 35 17.76 -17.50 15.73
CA ILE A 35 17.24 -17.28 14.37
C ILE A 35 16.60 -15.88 14.27
N GLY A 36 15.80 -15.48 15.26
CA GLY A 36 15.20 -14.15 15.31
C GLY A 36 16.24 -13.02 15.33
N THR A 37 17.33 -13.18 16.10
CA THR A 37 18.43 -12.21 16.13
C THR A 37 19.14 -12.09 14.78
N VAL A 38 19.41 -13.20 14.09
CA VAL A 38 20.05 -13.18 12.77
C VAL A 38 19.16 -12.48 11.74
N ILE A 39 17.85 -12.76 11.74
CA ILE A 39 16.88 -12.13 10.82
C ILE A 39 16.81 -10.62 11.07
N THR A 40 16.75 -10.18 12.33
CA THR A 40 16.67 -8.75 12.67
C THR A 40 17.95 -7.99 12.28
N VAL A 41 19.13 -8.56 12.55
CA VAL A 41 20.42 -8.00 12.13
C VAL A 41 20.52 -7.93 10.61
N ALA A 42 20.10 -8.97 9.88
CA ALA A 42 20.09 -8.95 8.42
C ALA A 42 19.23 -7.81 7.86
N TRP A 43 18.04 -7.57 8.44
CA TRP A 43 17.18 -6.47 8.03
C TRP A 43 17.73 -5.08 8.38
N LEU A 44 18.49 -4.96 9.47
CA LEU A 44 19.21 -3.74 9.82
C LEU A 44 20.30 -3.43 8.78
N VAL A 45 21.07 -4.45 8.37
CA VAL A 45 22.14 -4.29 7.36
C VAL A 45 21.57 -4.00 5.97
N LEU A 46 20.48 -4.66 5.58
CA LEU A 46 19.84 -4.45 4.28
C LEU A 46 19.18 -3.07 4.17
N ASN A 47 18.81 -2.46 5.31
CA ASN A 47 18.23 -1.11 5.43
C ASN A 47 17.20 -0.79 4.33
N PRO A 48 16.03 -1.47 4.33
CA PRO A 48 15.04 -1.34 3.27
C PRO A 48 14.54 0.09 3.14
N ARG A 49 14.76 0.69 1.96
CA ARG A 49 14.30 2.04 1.62
C ARG A 49 13.01 1.97 0.81
N PRO A 50 12.06 2.88 1.03
CA PRO A 50 10.83 2.88 0.24
C PRO A 50 11.14 3.24 -1.22
N PRO A 51 10.37 2.72 -2.20
CA PRO A 51 10.50 3.13 -3.58
C PRO A 51 10.19 4.63 -3.73
N ALA A 52 10.92 5.28 -4.64
CA ALA A 52 10.62 6.66 -5.04
C ALA A 52 9.51 6.63 -6.09
N PHE A 53 8.64 7.63 -6.05
CA PHE A 53 7.54 7.74 -7.01
C PHE A 53 7.60 9.09 -7.70
N ARG A 54 7.42 9.08 -9.01
CA ARG A 54 7.32 10.26 -9.85
C ARG A 54 6.01 10.20 -10.62
N LEU A 55 5.22 11.26 -10.55
CA LEU A 55 4.02 11.40 -11.36
C LEU A 55 4.42 11.85 -12.76
N ASP A 56 4.17 11.02 -13.78
CA ASP A 56 4.52 11.34 -15.16
C ASP A 56 3.38 12.04 -15.88
N SER A 57 2.16 11.51 -15.74
CA SER A 57 0.97 12.09 -16.35
C SER A 57 -0.27 11.90 -15.49
N LEU A 58 -1.14 12.90 -15.54
CA LEU A 58 -2.46 12.88 -14.93
C LEU A 58 -3.45 13.43 -15.95
N SER A 59 -4.46 12.63 -16.28
CA SER A 59 -5.51 13.03 -17.19
C SER A 59 -6.89 12.70 -16.63
N LEU A 60 -7.81 13.63 -16.84
CA LEU A 60 -9.22 13.56 -16.46
C LEU A 60 -10.04 13.63 -17.74
N SER A 61 -11.06 12.81 -17.86
CA SER A 61 -12.02 12.85 -18.96
C SER A 61 -13.45 12.65 -18.48
N GLY A 62 -14.40 13.20 -19.23
CA GLY A 62 -15.81 13.17 -18.85
C GLY A 62 -16.11 14.05 -17.66
N LEU A 63 -15.53 15.26 -17.62
CA LEU A 63 -15.88 16.23 -16.59
C LEU A 63 -17.37 16.64 -16.74
N PRO A 64 -18.16 16.61 -15.65
CA PRO A 64 -19.58 16.94 -15.70
C PRO A 64 -19.79 18.43 -15.98
N SER A 65 -20.75 18.74 -16.86
CA SER A 65 -21.12 20.11 -17.23
C SER A 65 -22.29 20.64 -16.40
N ALA A 66 -22.45 21.97 -16.34
CA ALA A 66 -23.57 22.63 -15.64
C ALA A 66 -24.95 22.24 -16.20
N SER A 67 -25.02 21.79 -17.45
CA SER A 67 -26.23 21.30 -18.12
C SER A 67 -26.61 19.85 -17.75
N ASP A 68 -25.70 19.11 -17.13
CA ASP A 68 -25.91 17.70 -16.76
C ASP A 68 -26.69 17.66 -15.42
N ALA A 69 -27.95 18.10 -15.46
CA ALA A 69 -28.85 18.25 -14.32
C ALA A 69 -29.58 16.96 -13.91
N SER A 70 -29.06 15.79 -14.28
CA SER A 70 -29.62 14.50 -13.86
C SER A 70 -29.00 14.02 -12.54
N SER A 71 -29.77 13.23 -11.80
CA SER A 71 -29.44 12.71 -10.48
C SER A 71 -28.09 12.00 -10.46
N ARG A 72 -27.12 12.62 -9.77
CA ARG A 72 -25.77 12.11 -9.48
C ARG A 72 -24.90 11.90 -10.74
N PRO A 73 -24.22 12.95 -11.23
CA PRO A 73 -23.31 12.80 -12.37
C PRO A 73 -22.27 11.70 -12.09
N PRO A 74 -22.01 10.80 -13.05
CA PRO A 74 -20.91 9.84 -12.94
C PRO A 74 -19.62 10.63 -12.75
N GLY A 75 -18.78 10.22 -11.80
CA GLY A 75 -17.51 10.92 -11.57
C GLY A 75 -16.58 10.75 -12.77
N PRO A 76 -15.67 11.71 -13.01
CA PRO A 76 -14.80 11.69 -14.17
C PRO A 76 -13.93 10.43 -14.20
N HIS A 77 -13.62 10.01 -15.41
CA HIS A 77 -12.62 9.00 -15.67
C HIS A 77 -11.24 9.62 -15.47
N VAL A 78 -10.37 8.90 -14.76
CA VAL A 78 -9.05 9.36 -14.37
C VAL A 78 -8.03 8.34 -14.83
N ARG A 79 -6.99 8.82 -15.50
CA ARG A 79 -5.81 8.03 -15.86
C ARG A 79 -4.57 8.68 -15.28
N ILE A 80 -3.83 7.91 -14.50
CA ILE A 80 -2.66 8.32 -13.73
C ILE A 80 -1.49 7.43 -14.13
N GLN A 81 -0.37 8.04 -14.51
CA GLN A 81 0.86 7.34 -14.81
C GLN A 81 1.92 7.75 -13.79
N LEU A 82 2.47 6.78 -13.07
CA LEU A 82 3.48 6.97 -12.04
C LEU A 82 4.68 6.08 -12.35
N THR A 83 5.87 6.63 -12.39
CA THR A 83 7.10 5.84 -12.40
C THR A 83 7.50 5.54 -10.97
N ALA A 84 7.60 4.26 -10.64
CA ALA A 84 8.12 3.78 -9.37
C ALA A 84 9.57 3.33 -9.56
N THR A 85 10.49 3.90 -8.78
CA THR A 85 11.91 3.60 -8.84
C THR A 85 12.35 2.90 -7.57
N ASN A 86 13.04 1.77 -7.68
CA ASN A 86 13.58 1.05 -6.54
C ASN A 86 15.00 1.53 -6.20
N PRO A 87 15.20 2.28 -5.09
CA PRO A 87 16.53 2.75 -4.70
C PRO A 87 17.40 1.65 -4.06
N ASN A 88 16.83 0.48 -3.78
CA ASN A 88 17.53 -0.60 -3.09
C ASN A 88 18.43 -1.35 -4.07
N LYS A 89 19.70 -1.50 -3.67
CA LYS A 89 20.72 -2.15 -4.50
C LYS A 89 20.66 -3.68 -4.42
N LYS A 90 20.18 -4.20 -3.30
CA LYS A 90 20.19 -5.64 -2.97
C LYS A 90 18.78 -6.24 -2.84
N LEU A 91 17.74 -5.41 -2.81
CA LEU A 91 16.36 -5.84 -2.55
C LEU A 91 15.50 -5.63 -3.79
N GLY A 92 14.73 -6.64 -4.15
CA GLY A 92 13.58 -6.49 -5.02
C GLY A 92 12.41 -5.92 -4.22
N VAL A 93 11.53 -5.19 -4.89
CA VAL A 93 10.36 -4.56 -4.30
C VAL A 93 9.12 -5.03 -5.05
N VAL A 94 8.11 -5.49 -4.31
CA VAL A 94 6.79 -5.81 -4.87
C VAL A 94 5.77 -4.85 -4.30
N ILE A 95 5.03 -4.15 -5.16
CA ILE A 95 3.95 -3.24 -4.77
C ILE A 95 2.62 -4.00 -4.83
N GLN A 96 1.84 -3.93 -3.76
CA GLN A 96 0.57 -4.61 -3.56
C GLN A 96 -0.43 -3.66 -2.86
N ASP A 97 -1.71 -4.03 -2.84
CA ASP A 97 -2.78 -3.35 -2.08
C ASP A 97 -2.85 -1.82 -2.32
N VAL A 98 -2.83 -1.41 -3.58
CA VAL A 98 -2.84 0.00 -3.96
C VAL A 98 -4.20 0.63 -3.68
N ASN A 99 -4.22 1.64 -2.83
CA ASN A 99 -5.37 2.50 -2.56
C ASN A 99 -5.06 3.92 -3.00
N LEU A 100 -5.85 4.48 -3.92
CA LEU A 100 -5.60 5.77 -4.53
C LEU A 100 -6.75 6.75 -4.31
N TRP A 101 -6.39 7.99 -4.00
CA TRP A 101 -7.33 9.09 -3.77
C TRP A 101 -6.85 10.36 -4.47
N LEU A 102 -7.78 11.07 -5.07
CA LEU A 102 -7.57 12.42 -5.59
C LEU A 102 -8.09 13.43 -4.58
N ALA A 103 -7.25 14.35 -4.13
CA ALA A 103 -7.62 15.45 -3.27
C ALA A 103 -7.72 16.74 -4.10
N ILE A 104 -8.84 17.43 -3.99
CA ILE A 104 -9.03 18.74 -4.61
C ILE A 104 -8.84 19.80 -3.54
N VAL A 105 -7.83 20.65 -3.71
CA VAL A 105 -7.41 21.64 -2.70
C VAL A 105 -8.55 22.61 -2.42
N HIS A 106 -9.18 23.13 -3.48
CA HIS A 106 -10.22 24.17 -3.42
C HIS A 106 -11.47 23.76 -2.63
N CYS A 107 -11.92 22.50 -2.73
CA CYS A 107 -13.15 22.05 -2.05
C CYS A 107 -12.90 21.20 -0.80
N LYS A 108 -11.64 20.92 -0.45
CA LYS A 108 -11.24 19.99 0.63
C LYS A 108 -11.89 18.61 0.50
N CYS A 109 -12.17 18.18 -0.73
CA CYS A 109 -12.79 16.90 -1.03
C CYS A 109 -11.73 15.85 -1.34
N GLN A 110 -12.04 14.59 -1.01
CA GLN A 110 -11.25 13.43 -1.43
C GLN A 110 -12.14 12.53 -2.27
N LEU A 111 -11.65 12.20 -3.47
CA LEU A 111 -12.30 11.30 -4.40
C LEU A 111 -11.51 10.00 -4.43
N PRO A 112 -12.03 8.90 -3.85
CA PRO A 112 -11.43 7.59 -4.08
C PRO A 112 -11.49 7.28 -5.58
N LEU A 113 -10.40 6.73 -6.11
CA LEU A 113 -10.41 6.16 -7.44
C LEU A 113 -10.93 4.72 -7.35
N LEU A 114 -12.08 4.47 -7.97
CA LEU A 114 -12.60 3.13 -8.15
C LEU A 114 -12.14 2.65 -9.51
N SER A 115 -11.10 1.83 -9.52
CA SER A 115 -10.71 1.16 -10.75
C SER A 115 -11.51 -0.14 -10.93
N PRO A 116 -12.18 -0.35 -12.08
CA PRO A 116 -12.82 -1.62 -12.41
C PRO A 116 -11.82 -2.76 -12.59
N ASN A 117 -10.55 -2.46 -12.91
CA ASN A 117 -9.54 -3.48 -13.25
C ASN A 117 -8.66 -3.92 -12.07
N HIS A 118 -8.83 -3.36 -10.87
CA HIS A 118 -8.05 -3.76 -9.68
C HIS A 118 -8.70 -4.90 -8.87
N THR A 119 -9.70 -5.58 -9.42
CA THR A 119 -10.24 -6.83 -8.86
C THR A 119 -9.38 -8.03 -9.27
N ALA A 120 -8.14 -8.05 -8.82
CA ALA A 120 -7.24 -9.20 -8.64
C ALA A 120 -5.83 -8.63 -8.48
N SER A 121 -5.30 -8.62 -7.24
CA SER A 121 -3.89 -8.51 -6.88
C SER A 121 -2.91 -8.10 -8.00
N SER A 122 -2.96 -6.84 -8.45
CA SER A 122 -1.94 -6.34 -9.37
C SER A 122 -0.67 -6.15 -8.56
N GLU A 123 0.19 -7.16 -8.60
CA GLU A 123 1.52 -7.13 -8.01
C GLU A 123 2.48 -6.55 -9.03
N TYR A 124 3.14 -5.45 -8.69
CA TYR A 124 4.16 -4.84 -9.55
C TYR A 124 5.54 -5.19 -9.02
N HIS A 125 6.36 -5.83 -9.86
CA HIS A 125 7.66 -6.37 -9.47
C HIS A 125 8.79 -5.47 -9.96
N ILE A 126 9.39 -4.74 -9.04
CA ILE A 126 10.49 -3.83 -9.31
C ILE A 126 11.79 -4.48 -8.84
N SER A 127 12.59 -4.93 -9.80
CA SER A 127 13.96 -5.41 -9.58
C SER A 127 14.83 -4.37 -8.86
N ASN A 128 15.99 -4.81 -8.37
CA ASN A 128 16.94 -3.93 -7.71
C ASN A 128 17.49 -2.87 -8.68
N ARG A 129 17.52 -1.60 -8.25
CA ARG A 129 17.90 -0.44 -9.09
C ARG A 129 17.14 -0.29 -10.41
N SER A 130 15.96 -0.90 -10.53
CA SER A 130 15.11 -0.70 -11.71
C SER A 130 13.99 0.29 -11.42
N GLN A 131 13.25 0.59 -12.48
CA GLN A 131 12.04 1.39 -12.44
C GLN A 131 10.93 0.67 -13.20
N GLU A 132 9.70 0.91 -12.79
CA GLU A 132 8.50 0.35 -13.42
C GLU A 132 7.45 1.45 -13.55
N VAL A 133 6.77 1.47 -14.71
CA VAL A 133 5.70 2.43 -14.98
C VAL A 133 4.37 1.83 -14.55
N LEU A 134 3.74 2.47 -13.58
CA LEU A 134 2.45 2.10 -13.03
C LEU A 134 1.36 2.95 -13.68
N ILE A 135 0.37 2.28 -14.29
CA ILE A 135 -0.76 2.95 -14.93
C ILE A 135 -2.03 2.59 -14.16
N PHE A 136 -2.71 3.62 -13.66
CA PHE A 136 -3.97 3.49 -12.94
C PHE A 136 -5.07 4.19 -13.73
N GLU A 137 -6.12 3.44 -14.08
CA GLU A 137 -7.29 3.96 -14.77
C GLU A 137 -8.55 3.62 -13.97
N GLY A 138 -9.48 4.57 -13.83
CA GLY A 138 -10.70 4.30 -13.10
C GLY A 138 -11.66 5.49 -13.07
N LYS A 139 -12.80 5.28 -12.43
CA LYS A 139 -13.79 6.33 -12.20
C LYS A 139 -13.64 6.84 -10.78
N THR A 140 -13.76 8.14 -10.59
CA THR A 140 -13.83 8.69 -9.25
C THR A 140 -15.25 8.58 -8.70
N ALA A 141 -15.40 8.26 -7.42
CA ALA A 141 -16.68 8.48 -6.74
C ALA A 141 -16.61 9.79 -5.97
N LEU A 142 -17.51 10.72 -6.29
CA LEU A 142 -17.80 11.86 -5.42
C LEU A 142 -18.42 11.31 -4.13
N ARG A 143 -17.60 11.03 -3.11
CA ARG A 143 -18.06 10.88 -1.74
C ARG A 143 -17.96 12.24 -1.05
N PRO A 144 -19.07 12.97 -0.86
CA PRO A 144 -19.04 14.16 -0.02
C PRO A 144 -18.54 13.76 1.37
N ARG A 145 -17.60 14.55 1.92
CA ARG A 145 -17.10 14.34 3.28
C ARG A 145 -18.27 14.42 4.26
N ARG A 146 -18.35 13.49 5.23
CA ARG A 146 -19.37 13.53 6.30
C ARG A 146 -19.36 14.93 6.92
N GLY A 147 -20.49 15.63 6.83
CA GLY A 147 -20.65 17.01 7.32
C GLY A 147 -20.83 18.09 6.24
N MET A 148 -20.62 17.80 4.95
CA MET A 148 -21.03 18.73 3.90
C MET A 148 -22.55 18.71 3.75
N ARG A 149 -23.23 19.79 4.19
CA ARG A 149 -24.63 20.06 3.84
C ARG A 149 -24.78 19.92 2.31
N LYS A 150 -25.75 19.13 1.86
CA LYS A 150 -26.13 18.94 0.45
C LYS A 150 -26.46 20.30 -0.18
N LYS A 151 -25.46 21.06 -0.64
CA LYS A 151 -25.69 22.26 -1.44
C LYS A 151 -24.68 22.28 -2.58
N ARG A 152 -25.25 22.02 -3.76
CA ARG A 152 -24.68 22.04 -5.11
C ARG A 152 -23.87 20.81 -5.52
N PRO A 153 -24.10 20.28 -6.74
CA PRO A 153 -23.18 19.34 -7.36
C PRO A 153 -21.80 20.00 -7.47
N PHE A 154 -20.75 19.25 -7.16
CA PHE A 154 -19.38 19.74 -7.28
C PHE A 154 -19.10 20.10 -8.74
N GLN A 155 -18.82 21.37 -8.99
CA GLN A 155 -18.41 21.86 -10.30
C GLN A 155 -16.89 21.95 -10.32
N PHE A 156 -16.29 21.41 -11.38
CA PHE A 156 -14.88 21.61 -11.61
C PHE A 156 -14.65 23.06 -12.06
N PRO A 157 -13.65 23.78 -11.51
CA PRO A 157 -13.31 25.10 -12.00
C PRO A 157 -12.86 24.99 -13.46
N VAL A 158 -13.35 25.89 -14.31
CA VAL A 158 -12.90 26.01 -15.70
C VAL A 158 -11.57 26.75 -15.70
N GLY A 159 -10.58 26.25 -16.46
CA GLY A 159 -9.23 26.80 -16.49
C GLY A 159 -8.25 26.00 -15.63
N GLU A 160 -7.55 26.66 -14.72
CA GLU A 160 -6.49 26.02 -13.93
C GLU A 160 -7.01 25.50 -12.58
N ALA A 161 -6.77 24.23 -12.29
CA ALA A 161 -7.14 23.62 -11.02
C ALA A 161 -5.94 23.00 -10.31
N VAL A 162 -5.80 23.29 -9.02
CA VAL A 162 -4.78 22.66 -8.16
C VAL A 162 -5.37 21.42 -7.50
N MET A 163 -4.74 20.27 -7.77
CA MET A 163 -5.10 18.98 -7.19
C MET A 163 -3.90 18.30 -6.53
N SER A 164 -4.15 17.22 -5.81
CA SER A 164 -3.11 16.39 -5.22
C SER A 164 -3.49 14.92 -5.35
N VAL A 165 -2.53 14.09 -5.73
CA VAL A 165 -2.71 12.64 -5.80
C VAL A 165 -2.16 12.04 -4.52
N LYS A 166 -2.96 11.23 -3.83
CA LYS A 166 -2.54 10.49 -2.63
C LYS A 166 -2.70 9.00 -2.87
N MET A 167 -1.70 8.23 -2.48
CA MET A 167 -1.68 6.78 -2.63
C MET A 167 -1.23 6.15 -1.33
N LYS A 168 -1.84 5.04 -0.93
CA LYS A 168 -1.32 4.15 0.11
C LYS A 168 -1.12 2.78 -0.52
N VAL A 169 0.08 2.25 -0.35
CA VAL A 169 0.47 0.96 -0.94
C VAL A 169 1.12 0.07 0.11
N SER A 170 0.96 -1.23 -0.05
CA SER A 170 1.74 -2.23 0.65
C SER A 170 2.97 -2.56 -0.20
N VAL A 171 4.14 -2.55 0.42
CA VAL A 171 5.42 -2.78 -0.24
C VAL A 171 6.08 -3.98 0.41
N LYS A 172 6.40 -5.00 -0.38
CA LYS A 172 7.07 -6.22 0.06
C LYS A 172 8.51 -6.21 -0.44
N PHE A 173 9.46 -6.17 0.48
CA PHE A 173 10.89 -6.29 0.20
C PHE A 173 11.29 -7.76 0.15
N MET A 174 11.97 -8.15 -0.93
CA MET A 174 12.43 -9.52 -1.17
C MET A 174 13.94 -9.56 -1.40
N HIS A 175 14.59 -10.60 -0.88
CA HIS A 175 16.01 -10.85 -1.09
C HIS A 175 16.31 -12.36 -1.10
N ALA A 176 16.36 -12.96 -2.29
CA ALA A 176 16.66 -14.38 -2.49
C ALA A 176 15.91 -15.28 -1.48
N TYR A 177 16.65 -15.97 -0.60
CA TYR A 177 16.12 -16.91 0.39
C TYR A 177 15.75 -16.28 1.75
N TRP A 178 15.94 -14.98 1.93
CA TRP A 178 15.57 -14.32 3.17
C TRP A 178 14.05 -14.17 3.28
N PRO A 179 13.48 -14.26 4.49
CA PRO A 179 12.07 -13.92 4.72
C PRO A 179 11.78 -12.55 4.14
N SER A 180 10.57 -12.33 3.61
CA SER A 180 10.18 -11.02 3.08
C SER A 180 9.73 -10.07 4.19
N LYS A 181 9.95 -8.76 4.03
CA LYS A 181 9.43 -7.74 4.96
C LYS A 181 8.39 -6.88 4.25
N ARG A 182 7.21 -6.75 4.85
CA ARG A 182 6.12 -5.90 4.35
C ARG A 182 6.10 -4.57 5.08
N MET A 183 5.85 -3.48 4.37
CA MET A 183 5.70 -2.14 4.91
C MET A 183 4.58 -1.39 4.19
N SER A 184 3.82 -0.58 4.92
CA SER A 184 2.85 0.34 4.31
C SER A 184 3.51 1.69 4.02
N VAL A 185 3.30 2.20 2.82
CA VAL A 185 3.88 3.45 2.34
C VAL A 185 2.75 4.39 1.89
N LYS A 186 2.82 5.65 2.32
CA LYS A 186 1.97 6.75 1.89
C LYS A 186 2.75 7.60 0.88
N VAL A 187 2.18 7.82 -0.29
CA VAL A 187 2.72 8.65 -1.37
C VAL A 187 1.78 9.83 -1.58
N GLY A 188 2.34 11.04 -1.68
CA GLY A 188 1.60 12.27 -1.92
C GLY A 188 2.29 13.12 -2.98
N CYS A 189 1.62 13.34 -4.10
CA CYS A 189 2.04 14.28 -5.14
C CYS A 189 1.17 15.54 -4.97
N GLU A 190 1.75 16.58 -4.38
CA GLU A 190 1.02 17.80 -3.96
C GLU A 190 1.20 18.93 -4.97
N ASN A 191 0.26 19.89 -4.98
CA ASN A 191 0.28 21.08 -5.83
C ASN A 191 0.51 20.74 -7.31
N LEU A 192 -0.40 19.94 -7.86
CA LEU A 192 -0.44 19.58 -9.27
C LEU A 192 -1.36 20.56 -9.99
N SER A 193 -0.82 21.32 -10.94
CA SER A 193 -1.59 22.24 -11.77
C SER A 193 -2.17 21.49 -12.96
N LEU A 194 -3.49 21.43 -13.05
CA LEU A 194 -4.19 20.87 -14.20
C LEU A 194 -4.82 21.97 -15.04
N GLU A 195 -4.69 21.84 -16.35
CA GLU A 195 -5.43 22.61 -17.33
C GLU A 195 -6.72 21.87 -17.67
N LEU A 196 -7.86 22.45 -17.30
CA LEU A 196 -9.19 21.92 -17.54
C LEU A 196 -9.82 22.65 -18.72
N SER A 197 -10.09 21.89 -19.77
CA SER A 197 -10.81 22.37 -20.94
C SER A 197 -12.30 22.05 -20.81
N SER A 198 -13.13 23.11 -20.80
CA SER A 198 -14.59 22.99 -20.80
C SER A 198 -15.12 22.50 -22.15
N SER A 199 -14.46 22.84 -23.27
CA SER A 199 -14.89 22.46 -24.62
C SER A 199 -14.72 20.97 -24.87
N THR A 200 -13.59 20.39 -24.45
CA THR A 200 -13.29 18.96 -24.64
C THR A 200 -13.69 18.12 -23.43
N ARG A 201 -14.14 18.73 -22.32
CA ARG A 201 -14.46 18.07 -21.04
C ARG A 201 -13.32 17.17 -20.55
N THR A 202 -12.08 17.65 -20.70
CA THR A 202 -10.86 16.95 -20.27
C THR A 202 -10.00 17.85 -19.39
N GLY A 203 -9.19 17.23 -18.53
CA GLY A 203 -8.15 17.90 -17.75
C GLY A 203 -6.82 17.21 -17.94
N LYS A 204 -5.73 17.96 -18.11
CA LYS A 204 -4.37 17.40 -18.22
C LYS A 204 -3.41 18.12 -17.28
N LEU A 205 -2.40 17.41 -16.80
CA LEU A 205 -1.30 18.02 -16.05
C LEU A 205 -0.58 19.04 -16.94
N LYS A 206 -0.47 20.28 -16.45
CA LYS A 206 0.20 21.41 -17.13
C LYS A 206 1.72 21.32 -16.97
N ASP A 207 2.16 20.91 -15.79
CA ASP A 207 3.57 20.79 -15.46
C ASP A 207 4.19 19.50 -16.02
N ARG A 208 5.51 19.53 -16.26
CA ARG A 208 6.27 18.29 -16.46
C ARG A 208 6.19 17.45 -15.19
N GLY A 209 6.27 16.13 -15.35
CA GLY A 209 6.11 15.18 -14.25
C GLY A 209 6.87 15.54 -12.97
N LYS A 210 6.28 15.24 -11.82
CA LYS A 210 6.70 15.75 -10.50
C LYS A 210 7.01 14.60 -9.55
N ASP A 211 8.09 14.75 -8.79
CA ASP A 211 8.44 13.77 -7.76
C ASP A 211 7.47 13.86 -6.58
N CYS A 212 7.07 12.70 -6.06
CA CYS A 212 6.08 12.59 -5.00
C CYS A 212 6.75 12.37 -3.65
N LEU A 213 6.14 12.92 -2.61
CA LEU A 213 6.59 12.75 -1.25
C LEU A 213 6.19 11.36 -0.73
N VAL A 214 7.16 10.62 -0.22
CA VAL A 214 6.98 9.23 0.24
C VAL A 214 7.26 9.16 1.74
N ARG A 215 6.33 8.59 2.52
CA ARG A 215 6.47 8.38 3.96
C ARG A 215 5.99 6.99 4.36
N PHE A 216 6.66 6.40 5.34
CA PHE A 216 6.15 5.19 5.98
C PHE A 216 4.85 5.49 6.73
N SER A 217 3.89 4.57 6.64
CA SER A 217 2.52 4.75 7.14
C SER A 217 2.35 4.36 8.59
#